data_AF-A2DHM2-F1
#
_entry.id   AF-A2DHM2-F1
#
_cell.length_a   1.000
_cell.length_b   1.000
_cell.length_c   1.000
_cell.angle_alpha   90.00
_cell.angle_beta   90.00
_cell.angle_gamma   90.00
#
_symmetry.space_group_name_H-M   'P 1'
#
loop_
_entity.id
_entity.type
_entity.pdbx_description
1 polymer ?
#
loop_
_entity_poly.entity_id
_entity_poly.type
_entity_poly.pdbx_seq_one_letter_code
_entity_poly.pdbx_strand_id
1 'polypeptide(L)'
;MTDSKRSDRPECTIRTCGKIPVTQHLFRCKTCHFGPNETMCENCANFCHRNHELVDLGYHVGYCWCGYGFDKSHCFLEHPVENDMNIPAQCPRQCNFLHSGKDSIQMEMFNCEQCHLVGPRISCEACYYMCHCGHRGVCKHGNSHGYCDCGDPSQDFPCKIRPPTNPPTPIPLCTFLLSGSDEMSQKAYICETCKLSGYICKNCANTCHSGHVIKSCGVESFSCSCGSANDERFCTCKLMSNIEPAQ
;
A
#
# COMPACT_ATOMS: atom_id res chain seq x y z
N MET A 1 -33.87 -3.40 2.87
CA MET A 1 -32.79 -2.74 3.64
C MET A 1 -32.01 -1.91 2.65
N THR A 2 -32.06 -0.59 2.81
CA THR A 2 -31.81 0.41 1.77
C THR A 2 -30.33 0.64 1.49
N ASP A 3 -30.00 0.86 0.22
CA ASP A 3 -28.69 1.27 -0.34
C ASP A 3 -28.12 2.58 0.23
N SER A 4 -28.78 3.20 1.23
CA SER A 4 -28.42 4.51 1.80
C SER A 4 -27.12 4.54 2.60
N LYS A 5 -26.47 3.40 2.88
CA LYS A 5 -25.17 3.38 3.59
C LYS A 5 -23.96 3.48 2.65
N ARG A 6 -24.14 3.40 1.33
CA ARG A 6 -23.02 3.53 0.38
C ARG A 6 -22.57 4.97 0.14
N SER A 7 -23.43 5.97 0.36
CA SER A 7 -23.13 7.38 0.06
C SER A 7 -22.07 8.00 0.98
N ASP A 8 -21.85 7.43 2.17
CA ASP A 8 -20.95 8.02 3.18
C ASP A 8 -19.55 7.40 3.17
N ARG A 9 -19.28 6.45 2.25
CA ARG A 9 -17.97 5.82 2.14
C ARG A 9 -16.99 6.80 1.47
N PRO A 10 -15.83 7.11 2.07
CA PRO A 10 -14.84 7.94 1.42
C PRO A 10 -14.28 7.23 0.18
N GLU A 11 -13.89 8.00 -0.83
CA GLU A 11 -13.36 7.42 -2.07
C GLU A 11 -11.84 7.32 -2.03
N CYS A 12 -11.29 6.18 -2.45
CA CYS A 12 -9.86 6.10 -2.70
C CYS A 12 -9.52 6.93 -3.94
N THR A 13 -8.43 7.69 -3.93
CA THR A 13 -7.97 8.42 -5.11
C THR A 13 -7.66 7.52 -6.31
N ILE A 14 -7.40 6.22 -6.11
CA ILE A 14 -7.27 5.29 -7.24
C ILE A 14 -8.58 5.12 -8.01
N ARG A 15 -9.74 5.28 -7.34
CA ARG A 15 -11.05 5.18 -7.99
C ARG A 15 -11.29 6.33 -8.94
N THR A 16 -10.94 7.53 -8.49
CA THR A 16 -11.19 8.77 -9.23
C THR A 16 -10.12 9.03 -10.28
N CYS A 17 -8.85 8.74 -9.97
CA CYS A 17 -7.72 9.05 -10.83
C CYS A 17 -7.17 7.82 -11.59
N GLY A 18 -7.66 6.62 -11.29
CA GLY A 18 -7.16 5.38 -11.88
C GLY A 18 -5.68 5.18 -11.59
N LYS A 19 -4.94 4.72 -12.61
CA LYS A 19 -3.49 4.50 -12.55
C LYS A 19 -2.67 5.74 -12.93
N ILE A 20 -3.20 6.94 -12.65
CA ILE A 20 -2.52 8.22 -12.90
C ILE A 20 -2.11 8.82 -11.54
N PRO A 21 -0.83 9.21 -11.37
CA PRO A 21 -0.41 9.78 -10.10
C PRO A 21 -0.93 11.21 -10.05
N VAL A 22 -1.38 11.62 -8.88
CA VAL A 22 -1.91 12.96 -8.67
C VAL A 22 -1.23 13.56 -7.46
N THR A 23 -1.20 14.89 -7.41
CA THR A 23 -0.79 15.59 -6.19
C THR A 23 -1.89 15.41 -5.15
N GLN A 24 -1.54 14.79 -4.02
CA GLN A 24 -2.47 14.47 -2.95
C GLN A 24 -1.71 14.36 -1.62
N HIS A 25 -2.44 14.41 -0.50
CA HIS A 25 -1.85 14.11 0.81
C HIS A 25 -1.54 12.62 0.91
N LEU A 26 -0.25 12.29 1.03
CA LEU A 26 0.26 10.92 1.02
C LEU A 26 0.77 10.49 2.38
N PHE A 27 0.57 9.20 2.67
CA PHE A 27 1.04 8.53 3.89
C PHE A 27 1.77 7.24 3.53
N ARG A 28 2.65 6.78 4.43
CA ARG A 28 3.28 5.45 4.35
C ARG A 28 2.98 4.66 5.62
N CYS A 29 2.53 3.40 5.48
CA CYS A 29 2.22 2.56 6.64
C CYS A 29 3.39 1.66 7.01
N LYS A 30 3.96 1.87 8.20
CA LYS A 30 5.04 1.03 8.73
C LYS A 30 4.55 -0.34 9.16
N THR A 31 3.35 -0.44 9.73
CA THR A 31 2.73 -1.71 10.15
C THR A 31 2.53 -2.68 8.98
N CYS A 32 2.13 -2.18 7.81
CA CYS A 32 2.00 -3.00 6.60
C CYS A 32 3.31 -3.14 5.83
N HIS A 33 4.42 -2.58 6.33
CA HIS A 33 5.73 -2.61 5.69
C HIS A 33 5.75 -2.00 4.27
N PHE A 34 5.07 -0.86 4.10
CA PHE A 34 5.15 -0.11 2.84
C PHE A 34 6.59 0.36 2.64
N GLY A 35 7.16 0.06 1.49
CA GLY A 35 8.48 0.48 1.06
C GLY A 35 8.58 1.99 0.81
N PRO A 36 9.78 2.51 0.50
CA PRO A 36 10.02 3.96 0.35
C PRO A 36 9.14 4.65 -0.69
N ASN A 37 8.74 3.94 -1.74
CA ASN A 37 7.94 4.48 -2.85
C ASN A 37 6.47 4.01 -2.79
N GLU A 38 6.10 3.28 -1.74
CA GLU A 38 4.76 2.77 -1.52
C GLU A 38 4.04 3.73 -0.57
N THR A 39 3.05 4.42 -1.11
CA THR A 39 2.28 5.46 -0.42
C THR A 39 0.79 5.20 -0.52
N MET A 40 -0.01 5.82 0.34
CA MET A 40 -1.47 5.76 0.29
C MET A 40 -2.08 7.14 0.40
N CYS A 41 -3.27 7.32 -0.16
CA CYS A 41 -4.04 8.53 0.05
C CYS A 41 -4.58 8.63 1.48
N GLU A 42 -4.90 9.85 1.88
CA GLU A 42 -5.51 10.18 3.17
C GLU A 42 -6.74 9.31 3.51
N ASN A 43 -7.63 9.07 2.54
CA ASN A 43 -8.82 8.25 2.77
C ASN A 43 -8.46 6.80 3.12
N CYS A 44 -7.45 6.22 2.48
CA CYS A 44 -6.97 4.88 2.84
C CYS A 44 -6.23 4.86 4.17
N ALA A 45 -5.47 5.92 4.50
CA ALA A 45 -4.83 6.07 5.80
C ALA A 45 -5.87 6.09 6.93
N ASN A 46 -6.92 6.90 6.79
CA ASN A 46 -7.95 7.10 7.80
C ASN A 46 -9.00 5.99 7.87
N PHE A 47 -9.17 5.22 6.79
CA PHE A 47 -10.12 4.13 6.71
C PHE A 47 -9.41 2.77 6.82
N CYS A 48 -8.68 2.35 5.79
CA CYS A 48 -8.10 1.00 5.65
C CYS A 48 -6.95 0.72 6.62
N HIS A 49 -6.15 1.74 6.94
CA HIS A 49 -4.95 1.64 7.78
C HIS A 49 -5.13 2.37 9.11
N ARG A 50 -6.39 2.52 9.55
CA ARG A 50 -6.69 3.07 10.85
C ARG A 50 -6.02 2.26 11.95
N ASN A 51 -5.44 2.95 12.94
CA ASN A 51 -4.71 2.38 14.07
C ASN A 51 -3.39 1.67 13.70
N HIS A 52 -2.90 1.85 12.46
CA HIS A 52 -1.54 1.45 12.10
C HIS A 52 -0.56 2.58 12.39
N GLU A 53 0.73 2.25 12.46
CA GLU A 53 1.80 3.25 12.52
C GLU A 53 1.98 3.84 11.11
N LEU A 54 1.66 5.13 10.96
CA LEU A 54 1.74 5.87 9.70
C LEU A 54 2.85 6.93 9.75
N VAL A 55 3.48 7.18 8.60
CA VAL A 55 4.33 8.33 8.34
C VAL A 55 3.58 9.26 7.41
N ASP A 56 3.31 10.48 7.86
CA ASP A 56 2.80 11.54 7.02
C ASP A 56 3.92 12.05 6.11
N LEU A 57 3.66 12.10 4.80
CA LEU A 57 4.59 12.61 3.81
C LEU A 57 4.20 14.02 3.35
N GLY A 58 3.00 14.52 3.65
CA GLY A 58 2.48 15.78 3.12
C GLY A 58 1.92 15.66 1.70
N TYR A 59 1.85 16.78 0.98
CA TYR A 59 1.31 16.85 -0.38
C TYR A 59 2.40 16.57 -1.42
N HIS A 60 2.28 15.41 -2.09
CA HIS A 60 3.24 14.98 -3.12
C HIS A 60 2.51 14.32 -4.29
N VAL A 61 3.19 14.24 -5.42
CA VAL A 61 2.73 13.46 -6.58
C VAL A 61 2.91 11.97 -6.28
N GLY A 62 1.82 11.20 -6.32
CA GLY A 62 1.89 9.74 -6.14
C GLY A 62 0.56 9.03 -6.34
N TYR A 63 0.55 7.74 -6.02
CA TYR A 63 -0.62 6.87 -6.11
C TYR A 63 -1.06 6.41 -4.73
N CYS A 64 -2.33 5.98 -4.62
CA CYS A 64 -2.72 5.15 -3.49
C CYS A 64 -2.42 3.67 -3.77
N TRP A 65 -1.32 3.16 -3.22
CA TRP A 65 -0.91 1.76 -3.33
C TRP A 65 -1.84 0.78 -2.65
N CYS A 66 -2.48 1.20 -1.55
CA CYS A 66 -3.53 0.43 -0.92
C CYS A 66 -4.61 0.08 -1.95
N GLY A 67 -5.18 1.08 -2.63
CA GLY A 67 -6.19 0.88 -3.67
C GLY A 67 -5.67 0.26 -4.97
N TYR A 68 -4.42 0.53 -5.33
CA TYR A 68 -3.80 -0.07 -6.52
C TYR A 68 -3.70 -1.60 -6.39
N GLY A 69 -3.42 -2.09 -5.18
CA GLY A 69 -3.30 -3.51 -4.88
C GLY A 69 -1.91 -3.83 -4.36
N PHE A 70 -1.77 -3.80 -3.03
CA PHE A 70 -0.55 -4.15 -2.32
C PHE A 70 -0.69 -5.55 -1.72
N ASP A 71 0.36 -6.35 -1.73
CA ASP A 71 0.33 -7.75 -1.29
C ASP A 71 0.17 -7.92 0.24
N LYS A 72 0.44 -6.87 1.02
CA LYS A 72 0.31 -6.88 2.49
C LYS A 72 -0.84 -6.03 3.02
N SER A 73 -1.76 -5.59 2.17
CA SER A 73 -2.98 -4.92 2.63
C SER A 73 -4.18 -5.13 1.71
N HIS A 74 -5.37 -4.98 2.29
CA HIS A 74 -6.63 -5.00 1.58
C HIS A 74 -7.23 -3.59 1.58
N CYS A 75 -7.51 -3.05 0.39
CA CYS A 75 -8.21 -1.78 0.27
C CYS A 75 -9.71 -1.98 0.35
N PHE A 76 -10.28 -1.69 1.52
CA PHE A 76 -11.73 -1.72 1.70
C PHE A 76 -12.44 -0.64 0.88
N LEU A 77 -11.76 0.44 0.52
CA LEU A 77 -12.38 1.48 -0.31
C LEU A 77 -12.60 0.97 -1.74
N GLU A 78 -11.67 0.21 -2.32
CA GLU A 78 -11.80 -0.39 -3.65
C GLU A 78 -12.51 -1.74 -3.67
N HIS A 79 -12.33 -2.52 -2.62
CA HIS A 79 -12.84 -3.88 -2.50
C HIS A 79 -13.65 -3.99 -1.22
N PRO A 80 -14.86 -3.40 -1.16
CA PRO A 80 -15.68 -3.46 0.03
C PRO A 80 -15.99 -4.91 0.39
N VAL A 81 -15.90 -5.21 1.69
CA VAL A 81 -16.32 -6.50 2.23
C VAL A 81 -17.60 -6.28 3.04
N GLU A 82 -18.50 -7.24 3.00
CA GLU A 82 -19.74 -7.19 3.77
C GLU A 82 -19.48 -6.85 5.25
N ASN A 83 -20.26 -5.91 5.79
CA ASN A 83 -20.16 -5.39 7.17
C ASN A 83 -18.93 -4.55 7.52
N ASP A 84 -18.07 -4.18 6.55
CA ASP A 84 -16.89 -3.35 6.83
C ASP A 84 -17.24 -1.98 7.47
N MET A 85 -18.38 -1.39 7.12
CA MET A 85 -18.84 -0.13 7.71
C MET A 85 -19.33 -0.28 9.16
N ASN A 86 -19.58 -1.51 9.62
CA ASN A 86 -20.07 -1.78 10.98
C ASN A 86 -18.92 -2.11 11.96
N ILE A 87 -17.68 -2.19 11.49
CA ILE A 87 -16.50 -2.41 12.35
C ILE A 87 -16.34 -1.21 13.30
N PRO A 88 -16.19 -1.42 14.62
CA PRO A 88 -15.92 -0.33 15.56
C PRO A 88 -14.67 0.47 15.16
N ALA A 89 -14.69 1.78 15.38
CA ALA A 89 -13.66 2.71 14.93
C ALA A 89 -12.25 2.37 15.45
N GLN A 90 -12.15 1.77 16.63
CA GLN A 90 -10.91 1.38 17.29
C GLN A 90 -10.37 0.02 16.84
N CYS A 91 -11.15 -0.77 16.12
CA CYS A 91 -10.74 -2.10 15.72
C CYS A 91 -9.87 -2.03 14.45
N PRO A 92 -8.83 -2.89 14.33
CA PRO A 92 -8.05 -3.00 13.12
C PRO A 92 -8.92 -3.53 11.98
N ARG A 93 -8.65 -3.06 10.77
CA ARG A 93 -9.33 -3.54 9.55
C ARG A 93 -8.51 -4.55 8.77
N GLN A 94 -7.18 -4.53 8.90
CA GLN A 94 -6.32 -5.47 8.21
C GLN A 94 -6.24 -6.79 8.96
N CYS A 95 -6.29 -7.90 8.23
CA CYS A 95 -5.96 -9.20 8.80
C CYS A 95 -4.48 -9.21 9.18
N ASN A 96 -4.17 -9.65 10.40
CA ASN A 96 -2.78 -9.70 10.87
C ASN A 96 -1.88 -10.58 10.00
N PHE A 97 -2.42 -11.65 9.42
CA PHE A 97 -1.67 -12.54 8.53
C PHE A 97 -1.08 -11.80 7.32
N LEU A 98 -1.70 -10.70 6.86
CA LEU A 98 -1.21 -9.97 5.68
C LEU A 98 0.15 -9.33 5.91
N HIS A 99 0.47 -8.92 7.14
CA HIS A 99 1.74 -8.28 7.47
C HIS A 99 2.71 -9.20 8.23
N SER A 100 2.20 -10.14 9.04
CA SER A 100 3.03 -11.05 9.83
C SER A 100 3.16 -12.46 9.26
N GLY A 101 2.35 -12.86 8.28
CA GLY A 101 2.29 -14.24 7.80
C GLY A 101 2.06 -15.23 8.95
N LYS A 102 2.97 -16.21 9.08
CA LYS A 102 2.97 -17.21 10.18
C LYS A 102 3.77 -16.79 11.40
N ASP A 103 4.33 -15.59 11.42
CA ASP A 103 5.07 -15.10 12.57
C ASP A 103 4.11 -14.91 13.74
N SER A 104 4.53 -15.42 14.91
CA SER A 104 3.75 -15.33 16.13
C SER A 104 3.83 -13.92 16.70
N ILE A 105 2.70 -13.21 16.71
CA ILE A 105 2.56 -11.86 17.23
C ILE A 105 1.57 -11.82 18.39
N GLN A 106 1.73 -10.87 19.29
CA GLN A 106 0.73 -10.61 20.31
C GLN A 106 -0.52 -10.00 19.66
N MET A 107 -1.68 -10.63 19.83
CA MET A 107 -2.95 -10.14 19.31
C MET A 107 -4.15 -10.65 20.09
N GLU A 108 -5.30 -10.00 19.88
CA GLU A 108 -6.58 -10.50 20.34
C GLU A 108 -7.05 -11.66 19.45
N MET A 109 -7.40 -12.79 20.07
CA MET A 109 -7.71 -14.04 19.40
C MET A 109 -9.19 -14.40 19.52
N PHE A 110 -9.73 -14.96 18.44
CA PHE A 110 -11.12 -15.38 18.36
C PHE A 110 -11.21 -16.79 17.79
N ASN A 111 -12.02 -17.64 18.42
CA ASN A 111 -12.38 -18.97 17.90
C ASN A 111 -13.68 -18.88 17.09
N CYS A 112 -13.91 -19.87 16.22
CA CYS A 112 -15.12 -20.03 15.43
C CYS A 112 -15.38 -21.51 15.14
N GLU A 113 -16.34 -22.12 15.84
CA GLU A 113 -16.69 -23.54 15.65
C GLU A 113 -17.14 -23.87 14.23
N GLN A 114 -17.97 -23.02 13.61
CA GLN A 114 -18.47 -23.23 12.25
C GLN A 114 -17.35 -23.28 11.19
N CYS A 115 -16.22 -22.64 11.45
CA CYS A 115 -15.06 -22.61 10.56
C CYS A 115 -13.92 -23.51 11.07
N HIS A 116 -14.15 -24.31 12.12
CA HIS A 116 -13.13 -25.15 12.75
C HIS A 116 -11.88 -24.38 13.24
N LEU A 117 -12.05 -23.10 13.57
CA LEU A 117 -11.04 -22.28 14.26
C LEU A 117 -11.17 -22.50 15.76
N VAL A 118 -10.81 -23.70 16.22
CA VAL A 118 -10.93 -24.14 17.62
C VAL A 118 -9.58 -24.59 18.17
N GLY A 119 -9.41 -24.49 19.49
CA GLY A 119 -8.16 -24.84 20.16
C GLY A 119 -7.02 -23.92 19.71
N PRO A 120 -5.92 -24.45 19.12
CA PRO A 120 -4.78 -23.63 18.71
C PRO A 120 -5.06 -22.79 17.45
N ARG A 121 -6.15 -23.08 16.71
CA ARG A 121 -6.53 -22.35 15.50
C ARG A 121 -7.40 -21.17 15.85
N ILE A 122 -6.98 -19.97 15.48
CA ILE A 122 -7.59 -18.71 15.89
C ILE A 122 -7.69 -17.72 14.72
N SER A 123 -8.53 -16.72 14.88
CA SER A 123 -8.61 -15.57 13.98
C SER A 123 -8.25 -14.28 14.72
N CYS A 124 -7.69 -13.31 14.00
CA CYS A 124 -7.48 -11.97 14.52
C CYS A 124 -8.79 -11.18 14.59
N GLU A 125 -8.78 -10.07 15.33
CA GLU A 125 -9.94 -9.19 15.52
C GLU A 125 -10.57 -8.70 14.20
N ALA A 126 -9.77 -8.34 13.20
CA ALA A 126 -10.30 -7.93 11.89
C ALA A 126 -11.09 -9.06 11.21
N CYS A 127 -10.56 -10.29 11.23
CA CYS A 127 -11.24 -11.45 10.66
C CYS A 127 -12.50 -11.83 11.46
N TYR A 128 -12.51 -11.63 12.78
CA TYR A 128 -13.72 -11.80 13.58
C TYR A 128 -14.86 -10.94 13.03
N TYR A 129 -14.65 -9.63 12.84
CA TYR A 129 -15.72 -8.75 12.35
C TYR A 129 -16.10 -9.02 10.89
N MET A 130 -15.13 -9.36 10.03
CA MET A 130 -15.34 -9.40 8.58
C MET A 130 -15.66 -10.77 8.01
N CYS A 131 -15.09 -11.82 8.61
CA CYS A 131 -15.19 -13.17 8.10
C CYS A 131 -16.10 -14.04 8.96
N HIS A 132 -16.09 -13.84 10.28
CA HIS A 132 -16.72 -14.77 11.22
C HIS A 132 -17.91 -14.17 11.99
N CYS A 133 -18.19 -12.88 11.89
CA CYS A 133 -19.28 -12.25 12.62
C CYS A 133 -20.61 -12.92 12.26
N GLY A 134 -21.33 -13.41 13.28
CA GLY A 134 -22.59 -14.13 13.12
C GLY A 134 -22.46 -15.64 12.87
N HIS A 135 -21.25 -16.19 12.73
CA HIS A 135 -21.07 -17.64 12.66
C HIS A 135 -21.33 -18.31 14.02
N ARG A 136 -21.69 -19.59 14.00
CA ARG A 136 -21.94 -20.37 15.22
C ARG A 136 -20.65 -20.60 16.01
N GLY A 137 -20.73 -20.41 17.33
CA GLY A 137 -19.65 -20.72 18.26
C GLY A 137 -18.47 -19.77 18.14
N VAL A 138 -18.72 -18.53 17.71
CA VAL A 138 -17.69 -17.49 17.70
C VAL A 138 -17.56 -16.87 19.07
N CYS A 139 -16.35 -16.86 19.61
CA CYS A 139 -16.08 -16.27 20.91
C CYS A 139 -14.68 -15.66 20.97
N LYS A 140 -14.52 -14.66 21.83
CA LYS A 140 -13.23 -14.09 22.20
C LYS A 140 -12.47 -15.12 23.05
N HIS A 141 -11.29 -15.52 22.58
CA HIS A 141 -10.41 -16.46 23.29
C HIS A 141 -9.50 -15.74 24.29
N GLY A 142 -9.07 -14.51 23.95
CA GLY A 142 -8.21 -13.67 24.79
C GLY A 142 -7.01 -13.12 24.02
N ASN A 143 -6.13 -12.42 24.75
CA ASN A 143 -4.91 -11.82 24.20
C ASN A 143 -3.73 -12.76 24.43
N SER A 144 -3.08 -13.22 23.35
CA SER A 144 -1.94 -14.15 23.41
C SER A 144 -1.06 -14.00 22.16
N HIS A 145 -0.01 -14.82 22.06
CA HIS A 145 0.89 -14.87 20.91
C HIS A 145 0.44 -15.94 19.90
N GLY A 146 0.30 -15.56 18.63
CA GLY A 146 -0.02 -16.47 17.53
C GLY A 146 -0.10 -15.73 16.20
N TYR A 147 -0.58 -16.41 15.16
CA TYR A 147 -0.90 -15.81 13.86
C TYR A 147 -2.35 -16.11 13.47
N CYS A 148 -2.92 -15.33 12.57
CA CYS A 148 -4.32 -15.49 12.18
C CYS A 148 -4.49 -16.63 11.16
N ASP A 149 -4.98 -17.79 11.58
CA ASP A 149 -5.22 -18.95 10.70
C ASP A 149 -6.19 -18.61 9.56
N CYS A 150 -7.20 -17.77 9.81
CA CYS A 150 -8.15 -17.36 8.76
C CYS A 150 -7.45 -16.75 7.52
N GLY A 151 -6.33 -16.05 7.71
CA GLY A 151 -5.57 -15.44 6.62
C GLY A 151 -4.63 -16.40 5.89
N ASP A 152 -4.39 -17.60 6.43
CA ASP A 152 -3.47 -18.58 5.85
C ASP A 152 -4.09 -19.18 4.57
N PRO A 153 -3.41 -19.07 3.41
CA PRO A 153 -3.93 -19.58 2.14
C PRO A 153 -4.05 -21.11 2.09
N SER A 154 -3.48 -21.84 3.07
CA SER A 154 -3.64 -23.30 3.18
C SER A 154 -4.95 -23.74 3.83
N GLN A 155 -5.79 -22.82 4.32
CA GLN A 155 -7.09 -23.16 4.89
C GLN A 155 -8.17 -23.37 3.81
N ASP A 156 -9.12 -24.27 4.10
CA ASP A 156 -10.27 -24.57 3.21
C ASP A 156 -11.32 -23.44 3.13
N PHE A 157 -11.20 -22.41 3.98
CA PHE A 157 -12.08 -21.25 3.99
C PHE A 157 -11.27 -19.97 3.75
N PRO A 158 -11.45 -19.29 2.61
CA PRO A 158 -10.62 -18.13 2.27
C PRO A 158 -11.01 -16.91 3.10
N CYS A 159 -10.01 -16.23 3.68
CA CYS A 159 -10.19 -14.90 4.27
C CYS A 159 -10.84 -13.94 3.27
N LYS A 160 -11.83 -13.16 3.73
CA LYS A 160 -12.40 -12.08 2.93
C LYS A 160 -11.47 -10.86 2.83
N ILE A 161 -10.57 -10.69 3.82
CA ILE A 161 -9.58 -9.61 3.88
C ILE A 161 -8.28 -10.13 3.26
N ARG A 162 -8.15 -9.99 1.94
CA ARG A 162 -6.98 -10.47 1.20
C ARG A 162 -6.51 -9.44 0.16
N PRO A 163 -5.21 -9.39 -0.14
CA PRO A 163 -4.72 -8.58 -1.25
C PRO A 163 -5.32 -9.07 -2.57
N PRO A 164 -5.29 -8.24 -3.62
CA PRO A 164 -5.62 -8.71 -4.96
C PRO A 164 -4.65 -9.81 -5.40
N THR A 165 -5.15 -10.83 -6.10
CA THR A 165 -4.37 -12.00 -6.53
C THR A 165 -3.24 -11.67 -7.50
N ASN A 166 -3.41 -10.59 -8.26
CA ASN A 166 -2.42 -10.06 -9.18
C ASN A 166 -2.15 -8.60 -8.82
N PRO A 167 -1.33 -8.32 -7.78
CA PRO A 167 -0.97 -6.95 -7.45
C PRO A 167 -0.29 -6.34 -8.68
N PRO A 168 -0.76 -5.18 -9.15
CA PRO A 168 -0.17 -4.58 -10.33
C PRO A 168 1.27 -4.15 -10.09
N THR A 169 2.08 -4.20 -11.15
CA THR A 169 3.50 -3.80 -11.06
C THR A 169 3.60 -2.34 -10.62
N PRO A 170 4.52 -2.03 -9.69
CA PRO A 170 4.89 -0.67 -9.35
C PRO A 170 5.03 0.23 -10.56
N ILE A 171 4.33 1.36 -10.56
CA ILE A 171 4.59 2.39 -11.56
C ILE A 171 5.89 3.09 -11.15
N PRO A 172 6.94 3.03 -11.97
CA PRO A 172 8.26 3.52 -11.60
C PRO A 172 8.29 5.05 -11.61
N LEU A 173 8.05 5.70 -10.46
CA LEU A 173 8.18 7.15 -10.31
C LEU A 173 9.66 7.56 -10.19
N CYS A 174 10.03 8.70 -10.79
CA CYS A 174 11.33 9.31 -10.53
C CYS A 174 11.44 9.66 -9.04
N THR A 175 12.54 9.31 -8.39
CA THR A 175 12.73 9.60 -6.96
C THR A 175 12.82 11.09 -6.65
N PHE A 176 13.26 11.91 -7.61
CA PHE A 176 13.18 13.37 -7.48
C PHE A 176 11.73 13.87 -7.33
N LEU A 177 10.72 13.17 -7.86
CA LEU A 177 9.32 13.53 -7.62
C LEU A 177 8.88 13.25 -6.18
N LEU A 178 9.55 12.31 -5.52
CA LEU A 178 9.23 11.88 -4.17
C LEU A 178 9.98 12.72 -3.13
N SER A 179 11.26 13.01 -3.37
CA SER A 179 12.14 13.70 -2.42
C SER A 179 12.57 15.11 -2.84
N GLY A 180 12.21 15.55 -4.05
CA GLY A 180 12.72 16.81 -4.61
C GLY A 180 14.25 16.78 -4.69
N SER A 181 14.87 17.86 -4.21
CA SER A 181 16.32 17.98 -4.11
C SER A 181 16.94 17.17 -2.98
N ASP A 182 16.14 16.62 -2.07
CA ASP A 182 16.66 15.85 -0.94
C ASP A 182 17.27 14.55 -1.45
N GLU A 183 18.48 14.27 -0.97
CA GLU A 183 19.18 13.04 -1.31
C GLU A 183 18.55 11.85 -0.59
N MET A 184 18.48 10.72 -1.29
CA MET A 184 18.08 9.46 -0.69
C MET A 184 19.03 8.34 -1.10
N SER A 185 19.25 7.40 -0.19
CA SER A 185 20.03 6.19 -0.49
C SER A 185 19.25 5.31 -1.47
N GLN A 186 19.75 5.20 -2.70
CA GLN A 186 19.08 4.48 -3.78
C GLN A 186 20.09 3.96 -4.81
N LYS A 187 19.65 3.05 -5.69
CA LYS A 187 20.51 2.56 -6.78
C LYS A 187 20.83 3.69 -7.76
N ALA A 188 22.12 3.93 -7.95
CA ALA A 188 22.67 5.00 -8.77
C ALA A 188 23.04 4.49 -10.17
N TYR A 189 22.70 5.28 -11.17
CA TYR A 189 23.02 5.01 -12.56
C TYR A 189 23.54 6.28 -13.23
N ILE A 190 24.44 6.12 -14.20
CA ILE A 190 24.90 7.20 -15.08
C ILE A 190 24.42 6.87 -16.49
N CYS A 191 23.85 7.86 -17.17
CA CYS A 191 23.53 7.76 -18.60
C CYS A 191 24.66 8.36 -19.43
N GLU A 192 25.48 7.51 -20.04
CA GLU A 192 26.63 7.92 -20.84
C GLU A 192 26.20 8.58 -22.16
N THR A 193 25.01 8.24 -22.66
CA THR A 193 24.40 8.86 -23.84
C THR A 193 23.99 10.31 -23.59
N CYS A 194 23.31 10.59 -22.47
CA CYS A 194 22.83 11.94 -22.15
C CYS A 194 23.90 12.83 -21.52
N LYS A 195 24.97 12.25 -20.97
CA LYS A 195 26.04 12.98 -20.28
C LYS A 195 25.52 13.94 -19.19
N LEU A 196 24.47 13.53 -18.47
CA LEU A 196 23.92 14.30 -17.36
C LEU A 196 24.97 14.47 -16.27
N SER A 197 25.02 15.65 -15.65
CA SER A 197 25.79 15.88 -14.44
C SER A 197 25.07 15.25 -13.26
N GLY A 198 25.52 14.07 -12.84
CA GLY A 198 25.02 13.37 -11.64
C GLY A 198 24.37 12.02 -11.93
N TYR A 199 23.72 11.47 -10.90
CA TYR A 199 23.12 10.14 -10.93
C TYR A 199 21.62 10.20 -11.27
N ILE A 200 21.17 9.22 -12.04
CA ILE A 200 19.75 8.96 -12.26
C ILE A 200 19.29 7.77 -11.43
N CYS A 201 18.04 7.80 -10.97
CA CYS A 201 17.44 6.69 -10.25
C CYS A 201 17.16 5.52 -11.19
N LYS A 202 16.99 4.33 -10.61
CA LYS A 202 16.62 3.09 -11.35
C LYS A 202 15.42 3.30 -12.29
N ASN A 203 14.43 4.06 -11.83
CA ASN A 203 13.20 4.29 -12.57
C ASN A 203 13.45 5.12 -13.82
N CYS A 204 14.19 6.23 -13.72
CA CYS A 204 14.60 7.03 -14.86
C CYS A 204 15.51 6.24 -15.83
N ALA A 205 16.44 5.43 -15.31
CA ALA A 205 17.30 4.58 -16.14
C ALA A 205 16.49 3.59 -16.99
N ASN A 206 15.44 3.00 -16.43
CA ASN A 206 14.62 2.01 -17.12
C ASN A 206 13.54 2.60 -18.04
N THR A 207 13.11 3.84 -17.78
CA THR A 207 11.97 4.45 -18.48
C THR A 207 12.42 5.60 -19.38
N CYS A 208 12.87 6.70 -18.78
CA CYS A 208 13.20 7.94 -19.47
C CYS A 208 14.49 7.82 -20.29
N HIS A 209 15.41 6.94 -19.87
CA HIS A 209 16.65 6.61 -20.58
C HIS A 209 16.67 5.17 -21.11
N SER A 210 15.49 4.60 -21.37
CA SER A 210 15.38 3.28 -22.00
C SER A 210 16.03 3.31 -23.39
N GLY A 211 16.93 2.35 -23.67
CA GLY A 211 17.68 2.28 -24.92
C GLY A 211 18.96 3.13 -24.95
N HIS A 212 19.29 3.86 -23.87
CA HIS A 212 20.57 4.56 -23.75
C HIS A 212 21.65 3.63 -23.16
N VAL A 213 22.91 4.07 -23.26
CA VAL A 213 24.04 3.42 -22.58
C VAL A 213 24.02 3.82 -21.11
N ILE A 214 23.67 2.86 -20.24
CA ILE A 214 23.54 3.05 -18.80
C ILE A 214 24.64 2.29 -18.06
N LYS A 215 25.34 2.97 -17.16
CA LYS A 215 26.30 2.39 -16.23
C LYS A 215 25.70 2.34 -14.82
N SER A 216 25.67 1.16 -14.20
CA SER A 216 25.29 0.99 -12.79
C SER A 216 26.46 1.40 -11.89
N CYS A 217 26.18 2.22 -10.88
CA CYS A 217 27.18 2.76 -9.96
C CYS A 217 27.05 2.22 -8.53
N GLY A 218 26.07 1.35 -8.25
CA GLY A 218 25.85 0.79 -6.92
C GLY A 218 24.71 1.48 -6.18
N VAL A 219 24.84 1.64 -4.87
CA VAL A 219 23.88 2.36 -4.02
C VAL A 219 24.59 3.61 -3.49
N GLU A 220 24.01 4.78 -3.76
CA GLU A 220 24.57 6.08 -3.38
C GLU A 220 23.50 6.95 -2.73
N SER A 221 23.91 7.98 -1.98
CA SER A 221 23.02 9.07 -1.55
C SER A 221 23.01 10.15 -2.62
N PHE A 222 21.87 10.35 -3.29
CA PHE A 222 21.71 11.40 -4.29
C PHE A 222 20.23 11.73 -4.55
N SER A 223 19.97 12.92 -5.10
CA SER A 223 18.71 13.28 -5.73
C SER A 223 18.78 13.06 -7.24
N CYS A 224 17.72 12.54 -7.85
CA CYS A 224 17.79 12.10 -9.24
C CYS A 224 17.95 13.27 -10.21
N SER A 225 19.09 13.33 -10.90
CA SER A 225 19.44 14.41 -11.83
C SER A 225 18.53 14.50 -13.06
N CYS A 226 17.82 13.42 -13.39
CA CYS A 226 16.81 13.43 -14.46
C CYS A 226 15.64 14.36 -14.11
N GLY A 227 15.16 14.32 -12.85
CA GLY A 227 14.07 15.17 -12.39
C GLY A 227 14.49 16.61 -12.11
N SER A 228 15.73 16.82 -11.67
CA SER A 228 16.25 18.16 -11.36
C SER A 228 16.60 19.00 -12.60
N ALA A 229 16.65 18.39 -13.79
CA ALA A 229 17.27 19.01 -14.96
C ALA A 229 16.51 20.22 -15.52
N ASN A 230 15.23 20.45 -15.17
CA ASN A 230 14.36 21.60 -15.57
C ASN A 230 14.34 22.01 -17.07
N ASP A 231 15.11 21.36 -17.94
CA ASP A 231 15.12 21.57 -19.38
C ASP A 231 14.17 20.55 -19.98
N GLU A 232 13.09 21.05 -20.58
CA GLU A 232 11.99 20.30 -21.22
C GLU A 232 12.46 19.23 -22.22
N ARG A 233 13.76 19.23 -22.57
CA ARG A 233 14.38 18.38 -23.57
C ARG A 233 14.88 17.01 -23.08
N PHE A 234 14.97 16.74 -21.77
CA PHE A 234 15.65 15.51 -21.30
C PHE A 234 14.84 14.60 -20.38
N CYS A 235 13.86 15.11 -19.64
CA CYS A 235 13.04 14.30 -18.75
C CYS A 235 11.68 14.00 -19.38
N THR A 236 11.63 13.00 -20.27
CA THR A 236 10.38 12.51 -20.88
C THR A 236 9.69 11.47 -20.02
N CYS A 237 9.91 11.47 -18.69
CA CYS A 237 9.25 10.52 -17.80
C CYS A 237 7.73 10.64 -17.99
N LYS A 238 7.17 9.73 -18.79
CA LYS A 238 5.89 9.85 -19.53
C LYS A 238 4.65 10.00 -18.65
N LEU A 239 4.83 10.05 -17.34
CA LEU A 239 3.77 10.30 -16.37
C LEU A 239 3.48 11.80 -16.21
N MET A 240 4.43 12.70 -16.52
CA MET A 240 4.37 14.09 -16.07
C MET A 240 3.85 15.12 -17.09
N SER A 241 3.71 14.82 -18.38
CA SER A 241 3.22 15.84 -19.34
C SER A 241 1.76 16.25 -19.12
N ASN A 242 1.02 15.53 -18.26
CA ASN A 242 -0.42 15.69 -18.04
C ASN A 242 -0.80 15.87 -16.55
N ILE A 243 0.14 16.05 -15.62
CA ILE A 243 -0.18 16.19 -14.18
C ILE A 243 -0.14 17.68 -13.85
N GLU A 244 -1.31 18.27 -13.61
CA GLU A 244 -1.39 19.63 -13.07
C GLU A 244 -0.77 19.67 -11.67
N PRO A 245 0.05 20.71 -11.36
CA PRO A 245 0.52 20.91 -9.99
C PRO A 245 -0.67 21.12 -9.05
N ALA A 246 -0.54 20.71 -7.78
CA ALA A 246 -1.57 21.00 -6.77
C ALA A 246 -1.87 22.51 -6.73
N GLN A 247 -3.15 22.84 -6.77
CA GLN A 247 -3.66 24.18 -6.47
C GLN A 247 -3.70 24.40 -4.96
#